data_AF-A0A8T7EQQ1-F1
#
_entry.id   AF-A0A8T7EQQ1-F1
#
_cell.length_a   1.000
_cell.length_b   1.000
_cell.length_c   1.000
_cell.angle_alpha   90.00
_cell.angle_beta   90.00
_cell.angle_gamma   90.00
#
_symmetry.space_group_name_H-M   'P 1'
#
loop_
_entity.id
_entity.type
_entity.pdbx_description
1 polymer ?
#
loop_
_entity_poly.entity_id
_entity_poly.type
_entity_poly.pdbx_seq_one_letter_code
_entity_poly.pdbx_strand_id
1 'polypeptide(L)'
;MRSCRRRWARLSVKWNDFLGRWIMTYLDEPRRGNVIREAPTLMGPWSEPLMLVSAADYPSLYGAYLNPWASDGEVIYFNMSQWGPYNVMVMRARLVKAE
;
A
#
# COMPACT_ATOMS: atom_id res chain seq x y z
N MET A 1 -19.36 -9.74 18.29
CA MET A 1 -18.99 -8.44 17.68
C MET A 1 -17.50 -8.45 17.39
N ARG A 2 -17.08 -8.52 16.11
CA ARG A 2 -15.65 -8.46 15.78
C ARG A 2 -15.20 -7.02 16.00
N SER A 3 -14.28 -6.83 16.95
CA SER A 3 -13.63 -5.55 17.22
C SER A 3 -13.10 -4.93 15.93
N CYS A 4 -13.76 -3.90 15.43
CA CYS A 4 -13.27 -3.07 14.32
C CYS A 4 -12.31 -2.03 14.89
N ARG A 5 -11.15 -2.47 15.37
CA ARG A 5 -10.04 -1.59 15.77
C ARG A 5 -8.82 -1.91 14.92
N ARG A 6 -8.90 -1.63 13.63
CA ARG A 6 -7.71 -1.53 12.78
C ARG A 6 -7.53 -0.05 12.45
N ARG A 7 -6.41 0.53 12.91
CA ARG A 7 -6.05 1.92 12.63
C ARG A 7 -5.36 1.96 11.27
N TRP A 8 -6.09 2.48 10.30
CA TRP A 8 -5.60 2.72 8.95
C TRP A 8 -5.57 4.22 8.71
N ALA A 9 -4.55 4.71 8.03
CA ALA A 9 -4.47 6.12 7.65
C ALA A 9 -3.66 6.28 6.35
N ARG A 10 -3.82 7.44 5.69
CA ARG A 10 -3.07 7.82 4.47
C ARG A 10 -3.23 6.80 3.34
N LEU A 11 -4.50 6.52 3.01
CA LEU A 11 -4.92 5.47 2.08
C LEU A 11 -4.93 5.95 0.63
N SER A 12 -4.57 5.06 -0.28
CA SER A 12 -4.65 5.23 -1.74
C SER A 12 -5.23 3.95 -2.35
N VAL A 13 -6.16 4.10 -3.30
CA VAL A 13 -6.84 3.00 -3.99
C VAL A 13 -6.83 3.27 -5.47
N LYS A 14 -6.54 2.25 -6.28
CA LYS A 14 -6.49 2.35 -7.74
C LYS A 14 -6.73 0.97 -8.36
N TRP A 15 -7.28 0.96 -9.57
CA TRP A 15 -7.35 -0.25 -10.39
C TRP A 15 -5.96 -0.56 -10.97
N ASN A 16 -5.56 -1.82 -11.01
CA ASN A 16 -4.30 -2.25 -11.63
C ASN A 16 -4.60 -3.24 -12.76
N ASP A 17 -4.26 -2.88 -13.99
CA ASP A 17 -4.54 -3.67 -15.19
C ASP A 17 -3.73 -4.96 -15.24
N PHE A 18 -2.48 -4.94 -14.74
CA PHE A 18 -1.65 -6.14 -14.70
C PHE A 18 -2.30 -7.24 -13.86
N LEU A 19 -2.76 -6.92 -12.65
CA LEU A 19 -3.46 -7.87 -11.78
C LEU A 19 -4.91 -8.09 -12.20
N GLY A 20 -5.54 -7.12 -12.89
CA GLY A 20 -6.98 -7.12 -13.11
C GLY A 20 -7.75 -6.98 -11.78
N ARG A 21 -7.22 -6.18 -10.86
CA ARG A 21 -7.74 -6.04 -9.48
C ARG A 21 -7.62 -4.60 -8.99
N TRP A 22 -8.46 -4.26 -8.02
CA TRP A 22 -8.26 -3.06 -7.21
C TRP A 22 -7.13 -3.29 -6.23
N ILE A 23 -6.18 -2.37 -6.16
CA ILE A 23 -5.14 -2.33 -5.15
C ILE A 23 -5.38 -1.18 -4.17
N MET A 24 -5.02 -1.41 -2.92
CA MET A 24 -5.13 -0.43 -1.84
C MET A 24 -3.83 -0.41 -1.06
N THR A 25 -3.23 0.76 -0.91
CA THR A 25 -2.05 0.99 -0.08
C THR A 25 -2.37 1.94 1.06
N TYR A 26 -1.83 1.69 2.26
CA TYR A 26 -2.02 2.56 3.43
C TYR A 26 -0.99 2.21 4.52
N LEU A 27 -0.89 3.09 5.53
CA LEU A 27 -0.12 2.82 6.74
C LEU A 27 -0.91 1.93 7.69
N ASP A 28 -0.37 0.74 7.98
CA ASP A 28 -0.83 -0.15 9.03
C ASP A 28 0.04 0.07 10.28
N GLU A 29 -0.44 0.89 11.20
CA GLU A 29 0.28 1.20 12.44
C GLU A 29 0.54 -0.05 13.30
N PRO A 30 -0.45 -0.95 13.54
CA PRO A 30 -0.21 -2.23 14.21
C PRO A 30 0.89 -3.09 13.58
N ARG A 31 0.94 -3.18 12.25
CA ARG A 31 1.99 -3.93 11.53
C ARG A 31 3.31 -3.16 11.38
N ARG A 32 3.34 -1.89 11.78
CA ARG A 32 4.50 -1.00 11.70
C ARG A 32 5.02 -0.89 10.27
N GLY A 33 4.15 -0.56 9.32
CA GLY A 33 4.58 -0.40 7.93
C GLY A 33 3.47 0.02 6.98
N ASN A 34 3.86 0.39 5.77
CA ASN A 34 2.93 0.51 4.67
C ASN A 34 2.61 -0.89 4.15
N VAL A 35 1.33 -1.13 3.87
CA VAL A 35 0.87 -2.40 3.34
C VAL A 35 0.11 -2.19 2.04
N ILE A 36 -0.01 -3.27 1.27
CA ILE A 36 -0.86 -3.36 0.09
C ILE A 36 -1.91 -4.45 0.29
N ARG A 37 -3.12 -4.23 -0.24
CA ARG A 37 -4.19 -5.22 -0.36
C ARG A 37 -4.71 -5.21 -1.79
N GLU A 38 -5.32 -6.32 -2.20
CA GLU A 38 -6.03 -6.41 -3.47
C GLU A 38 -7.48 -6.90 -3.31
N ALA A 39 -8.34 -6.55 -4.25
CA ALA A 39 -9.74 -6.97 -4.30
C ALA A 39 -10.26 -7.09 -5.74
N PRO A 40 -11.21 -8.01 -6.01
CA PRO A 40 -11.84 -8.09 -7.33
C PRO A 40 -12.78 -6.90 -7.61
N THR A 41 -13.32 -6.27 -6.55
CA THR A 41 -14.18 -5.08 -6.65
C THR A 41 -13.71 -4.00 -5.68
N LEU A 42 -14.12 -2.75 -5.91
CA LEU A 42 -13.78 -1.62 -5.03
C LEU A 42 -14.25 -1.82 -3.58
N MET A 43 -15.31 -2.61 -3.38
CA MET A 43 -15.89 -2.88 -2.05
C MET A 43 -15.28 -4.12 -1.39
N GLY A 44 -14.43 -4.88 -2.10
CA GLY A 44 -13.83 -6.11 -1.63
C GLY A 44 -14.38 -7.38 -2.31
N PRO A 45 -14.21 -8.56 -1.68
CA PRO A 45 -13.47 -8.77 -0.44
C PRO A 45 -11.99 -8.42 -0.62
N TRP A 46 -11.44 -7.64 0.32
CA TRP A 46 -10.04 -7.27 0.32
C TRP A 46 -9.18 -8.41 0.90
N SER A 47 -8.06 -8.73 0.23
CA SER A 47 -7.07 -9.72 0.68
C SER A 47 -6.55 -9.43 2.08
N GLU A 48 -5.88 -10.38 2.74
CA GLU A 48 -5.07 -10.00 3.90
C GLU A 48 -3.99 -8.97 3.49
N PRO A 49 -3.58 -8.07 4.41
CA PRO A 49 -2.53 -7.10 4.11
C PRO A 49 -1.19 -7.78 3.86
N LEU A 50 -0.51 -7.33 2.81
CA LEU A 50 0.87 -7.70 2.50
C LEU A 50 1.78 -6.52 2.82
N MET A 51 2.94 -6.77 3.43
CA MET A 51 3.89 -5.72 3.75
C MET A 51 4.47 -5.14 2.45
N LEU A 52 4.36 -3.83 2.26
CA LEU A 52 4.93 -3.10 1.14
C LEU A 52 6.25 -2.42 1.54
N VAL A 53 6.26 -1.74 2.70
CA VAL A 53 7.47 -1.15 3.29
C VAL A 53 7.42 -1.28 4.81
N SER A 54 8.49 -1.83 5.40
CA SER A 54 8.62 -2.03 6.85
C SER A 54 9.22 -0.82 7.55
N ALA A 55 8.70 -0.49 8.74
CA ALA A 55 9.32 0.52 9.61
C ALA A 55 10.65 0.06 10.23
N ALA A 56 11.03 -1.21 10.07
CA ALA A 56 12.38 -1.67 10.41
C ALA A 56 13.43 -1.05 9.46
N ASP A 57 13.11 -0.97 8.17
CA ASP A 57 13.98 -0.41 7.14
C ASP A 57 13.85 1.12 7.07
N TYR A 58 12.61 1.62 7.23
CA TYR A 58 12.31 3.06 7.20
C TYR A 58 11.58 3.49 8.50
N PRO A 59 12.33 3.73 9.60
CA PRO A 59 11.73 4.18 10.84
C PRO A 59 10.88 5.44 10.67
N SER A 60 9.69 5.45 11.28
CA SER A 60 8.74 6.56 11.19
C SER A 60 8.31 6.92 9.76
N LEU A 61 8.23 5.91 8.88
CA LEU A 61 7.57 6.05 7.58
C LEU A 61 6.07 6.34 7.73
N TYR A 62 5.50 7.02 6.75
CA TYR A 62 4.06 7.20 6.61
C TYR A 62 3.66 7.51 5.15
N GLY A 63 2.40 7.18 4.83
CA GLY A 63 1.83 7.39 3.50
C GLY A 63 2.32 6.36 2.48
N ALA A 64 1.52 6.11 1.44
CA ALA A 64 1.89 5.23 0.33
C ALA A 64 1.07 5.62 -0.90
N TYR A 65 1.09 6.89 -1.26
CA TYR A 65 0.21 7.44 -2.30
C TYR A 65 0.63 6.94 -3.67
N LEU A 66 -0.23 6.16 -4.33
CA LEU A 66 0.02 5.61 -5.64
C LEU A 66 0.11 6.74 -6.67
N ASN A 67 1.11 6.66 -7.54
CA ASN A 67 1.20 7.56 -8.69
C ASN A 67 0.02 7.27 -9.65
N PRO A 68 -0.80 8.28 -10.01
CA PRO A 68 -2.00 8.08 -10.82
C PRO A 68 -1.73 7.61 -12.25
N TRP A 69 -0.52 7.84 -12.79
CA TRP A 69 -0.18 7.55 -14.19
C TRP A 69 0.83 6.42 -14.36
N ALA A 70 1.43 5.92 -13.27
CA ALA A 70 2.52 4.95 -13.33
C ALA A 70 2.26 3.65 -12.56
N SER A 71 1.03 3.42 -12.08
CA SER A 71 0.73 2.30 -11.16
C SER A 71 -0.34 1.33 -11.66
N ASP A 72 -0.58 1.28 -12.98
CA ASP A 72 -1.53 0.36 -13.62
C ASP A 72 -0.88 -0.96 -14.08
N GLY A 73 0.46 -1.00 -14.20
CA GLY A 73 1.21 -2.14 -14.71
C GLY A 73 1.75 -3.09 -13.63
N GLU A 74 2.69 -3.95 -14.04
CA GLU A 74 3.41 -4.87 -13.14
C GLU A 74 4.24 -4.13 -12.09
N VAL A 75 4.76 -2.94 -12.43
CA VAL A 75 5.48 -2.09 -11.49
C VAL A 75 4.55 -0.95 -11.06
N ILE A 76 4.47 -0.74 -9.76
CA ILE A 76 3.76 0.40 -9.16
C ILE A 76 4.76 1.39 -8.58
N TYR A 77 4.42 2.68 -8.66
CA TYR A 77 5.16 3.76 -8.03
C TYR A 77 4.31 4.43 -6.97
N PHE A 78 4.91 4.79 -5.84
CA PHE A 78 4.21 5.48 -4.77
C PHE A 78 5.12 6.41 -3.99
N ASN A 79 4.54 7.51 -3.49
CA ASN A 79 5.25 8.41 -2.59
C ASN A 79 5.13 7.92 -1.16
N MET A 80 6.28 7.79 -0.50
CA MET A 80 6.40 7.52 0.92
C MET A 80 7.14 8.67 1.58
N SER A 81 6.62 9.17 2.70
CA SER A 81 7.30 10.15 3.52
C SER A 81 7.94 9.49 4.74
N GLN A 82 9.01 10.07 5.24
CA GLN A 82 9.67 9.61 6.46
C GLN A 82 9.97 10.79 7.38
N TRP A 83 9.50 10.70 8.62
CA TRP A 83 9.61 11.81 9.56
C TRP A 83 11.06 12.09 9.98
N GLY A 84 11.82 11.03 10.31
CA GLY A 84 13.20 11.16 10.84
C GLY A 84 14.13 12.00 9.97
N PRO A 85 14.41 11.59 8.72
CA PRO A 85 15.19 12.38 7.77
C PRO A 85 14.39 13.50 7.09
N TYR A 86 13.09 13.62 7.41
CA TYR A 86 12.16 14.59 6.84
C TYR A 86 12.19 14.66 5.31
N ASN A 87 11.95 13.51 4.68
CA ASN A 87 12.07 13.36 3.23
C ASN A 87 10.86 12.65 2.62
N VAL A 88 10.60 12.90 1.34
CA VAL A 88 9.63 12.19 0.50
C VAL A 88 10.38 11.44 -0.58
N MET A 89 10.15 10.14 -0.64
CA MET A 89 10.79 9.24 -1.59
C MET A 89 9.76 8.71 -2.58
N VAL A 90 10.13 8.68 -3.86
CA VAL A 90 9.42 7.90 -4.87
C VAL A 90 9.90 6.46 -4.76
N MET A 91 9.03 5.59 -4.28
CA MET A 91 9.28 4.17 -4.14
C MET A 91 8.70 3.42 -5.35
N ARG A 92 9.26 2.24 -5.64
CA ARG A 92 8.69 1.32 -6.61
C ARG A 92 8.58 -0.09 -6.04
N ALA A 93 7.55 -0.82 -6.43
CA ALA A 93 7.40 -2.24 -6.13
C ALA A 93 6.97 -3.00 -7.38
N ARG A 94 7.47 -4.21 -7.54
CA ARG A 94 7.06 -5.13 -8.60
C ARG A 94 5.99 -6.07 -8.05
N LEU A 95 4.84 -6.09 -8.70
CA LEU A 95 3.74 -6.99 -8.41
C LEU A 95 4.01 -8.35 -9.07
N VAL A 96 3.53 -9.40 -8.42
CA VAL A 96 3.55 -10.76 -8.94
C VAL A 96 2.16 -11.34 -8.85
N LYS A 97 1.74 -12.09 -9.88
CA LYS A 97 0.50 -12.86 -9.82
C LYS A 97 0.75 -14.09 -8.97
N ALA A 98 -0.19 -14.43 -8.10
CA ALA A 98 -0.21 -15.76 -7.51
C ALA A 98 -0.47 -16.79 -8.63
N GLU A 99 0.28 -17.88 -8.61
CA GLU A 99 0.03 -19.06 -9.46
C GLU A 99 -1.27 -19.76 -9.08
#